data_AF-A0A6I8V5K6-F1
#
_entry.id   AF-A0A6I8V5K6-F1
#
_cell.length_a   1.000
_cell.length_b   1.000
_cell.length_c   1.000
_cell.angle_alpha   90.00
_cell.angle_beta   90.00
_cell.angle_gamma   90.00
#
_symmetry.space_group_name_H-M   'P 1'
#
loop_
_entity.id
_entity.type
_entity.pdbx_description
1 polymer ?
#
loop_
_entity_poly.entity_id
_entity_poly.type
_entity_poly.pdbx_seq_one_letter_code
_entity_poly.pdbx_strand_id
1 'polypeptide(L)'
;MPTSSITSVFLSLLFLCLFYTGYTDNNLDEDKRKLFEIYNSSHDDMTKINNIPELVNIYERISYTLSPDLREKLDRIIDENTALDHDTILVDGIPRQGGKKKRKFIVPKVLTEPVKDVASGFFQRLGSGLYDFFFGKKEEE
;
A
#
# COMPACT_ATOMS: atom_id res chain seq x y z
N MET A 1 -13.17 49.72 -8.01
CA MET A 1 -12.54 48.55 -8.66
C MET A 1 -12.43 47.44 -7.62
N PRO A 2 -13.15 46.31 -7.78
CA PRO A 2 -13.19 45.25 -6.77
C PRO A 2 -12.00 44.28 -6.98
N THR A 3 -10.83 44.61 -6.43
CA THR A 3 -9.66 43.71 -6.46
C THR A 3 -9.70 42.65 -5.35
N SER A 4 -10.56 42.83 -4.34
CA SER A 4 -10.63 42.02 -3.12
C SER A 4 -11.15 40.59 -3.33
N SER A 5 -12.04 40.38 -4.30
CA SER A 5 -12.57 39.03 -4.59
C SER A 5 -11.57 38.15 -5.32
N ILE A 6 -10.75 38.75 -6.20
CA ILE A 6 -9.77 38.00 -7.00
C ILE A 6 -8.66 37.48 -6.09
N THR A 7 -8.12 38.32 -5.21
CA THR A 7 -7.07 37.92 -4.25
C THR A 7 -7.54 36.84 -3.28
N SER A 8 -8.80 36.87 -2.85
CA SER A 8 -9.41 35.84 -1.99
C SER A 8 -9.51 34.46 -2.68
N VAL A 9 -9.88 34.44 -3.97
CA VAL A 9 -9.96 33.20 -4.76
C VAL A 9 -8.58 32.60 -5.04
N PHE A 10 -7.57 33.44 -5.32
CA PHE A 10 -6.20 32.95 -5.50
C PHE A 10 -5.61 32.42 -4.20
N LEU A 11 -5.88 33.07 -3.06
CA LEU A 11 -5.40 32.60 -1.77
C LEU A 11 -6.03 31.25 -1.39
N SER A 12 -7.33 31.06 -1.64
CA SER A 12 -7.99 29.77 -1.38
C SER A 12 -7.51 28.64 -2.30
N LEU A 13 -7.22 28.94 -3.58
CA LEU A 13 -6.56 27.96 -4.48
C LEU A 13 -5.15 27.61 -4.01
N LEU A 14 -4.38 28.58 -3.53
CA LEU A 14 -3.00 28.35 -3.07
C LEU A 14 -2.97 27.51 -1.79
N PHE A 15 -3.94 27.71 -0.89
CA PHE A 15 -4.16 26.82 0.25
C PHE A 15 -4.58 25.42 -0.21
N LEU A 16 -5.44 25.27 -1.23
CA LEU A 16 -5.83 23.97 -1.78
C LEU A 16 -4.63 23.21 -2.39
N CYS A 17 -3.71 23.92 -3.06
CA CYS A 17 -2.47 23.35 -3.59
C CYS A 17 -1.50 22.90 -2.48
N LEU A 18 -1.45 23.60 -1.34
CA LEU A 18 -0.63 23.21 -0.19
C LEU A 18 -1.13 21.91 0.48
N PHE A 19 -2.40 21.55 0.33
CA PHE A 19 -2.95 20.27 0.77
C PHE A 19 -2.63 19.10 -0.19
N TYR A 20 -2.05 19.38 -1.36
CA TYR A 20 -1.48 18.37 -2.25
C TYR A 20 -0.04 18.06 -1.81
N THR A 21 0.14 17.54 -0.59
CA THR A 21 1.33 16.75 -0.28
C THR A 21 1.16 15.38 -0.92
N GLY A 22 1.20 15.39 -2.26
CA GLY A 22 1.27 14.18 -3.07
C GLY A 22 2.54 13.43 -2.71
N TYR A 23 2.46 12.11 -2.80
CA TYR A 23 3.65 11.27 -2.74
C TYR A 23 4.67 11.76 -3.77
N THR A 24 5.84 12.11 -3.27
CA THR A 24 6.90 12.73 -4.05
C THR A 24 7.86 11.67 -4.58
N ASP A 25 8.68 12.04 -5.56
CA ASP A 25 9.74 11.17 -6.09
C ASP A 25 10.70 10.71 -4.97
N ASN A 26 10.94 11.54 -3.96
CA ASN A 26 11.74 11.15 -2.80
C ASN A 26 11.10 10.00 -2.00
N ASN A 27 9.78 9.99 -1.87
CA ASN A 27 9.06 8.90 -1.20
C ASN A 27 9.09 7.62 -2.05
N LEU A 28 9.03 7.77 -3.38
CA LEU A 28 9.17 6.66 -4.34
C LEU A 28 10.54 5.99 -4.21
N ASP A 29 11.61 6.78 -4.19
CA ASP A 29 12.98 6.27 -4.07
C ASP A 29 13.22 5.62 -2.70
N GLU A 30 12.66 6.19 -1.63
CA GLU A 30 12.74 5.59 -0.30
C GLU A 30 12.03 4.23 -0.25
N ASP A 31 10.82 4.14 -0.81
CA ASP A 31 10.05 2.89 -0.86
C ASP A 31 10.72 1.84 -1.75
N LYS A 32 11.32 2.26 -2.87
CA LYS A 32 12.12 1.40 -3.73
C LYS A 32 13.31 0.79 -2.97
N ARG A 33 14.06 1.63 -2.23
CA ARG A 33 15.19 1.16 -1.40
C ARG A 33 14.72 0.21 -0.31
N LYS A 34 13.65 0.54 0.41
CA LYS A 34 13.08 -0.33 1.45
C LYS A 34 12.63 -1.67 0.89
N LEU A 35 11.97 -1.68 -0.27
CA LEU A 35 11.56 -2.92 -0.91
C LEU A 35 12.77 -3.80 -1.25
N PHE A 36 13.85 -3.20 -1.76
CA PHE A 36 15.09 -3.91 -2.04
C PHE A 36 15.71 -4.51 -0.75
N GLU A 37 15.74 -3.75 0.34
CA GLU A 37 16.22 -4.22 1.64
C GLU A 37 15.37 -5.36 2.21
N ILE A 38 14.04 -5.26 2.12
CA ILE A 38 13.10 -6.32 2.54
C ILE A 38 13.35 -7.60 1.74
N TYR A 39 13.50 -7.50 0.43
CA TYR A 39 13.76 -8.66 -0.43
C TYR A 39 15.08 -9.37 -0.09
N ASN A 40 16.14 -8.59 0.10
CA ASN A 40 17.46 -9.14 0.38
C ASN A 40 17.65 -9.60 1.81
N SER A 41 16.81 -9.18 2.76
CA SER A 41 16.90 -9.64 4.15
C SER A 41 16.00 -10.85 4.44
N SER A 42 14.92 -11.05 3.68
CA SER A 42 13.87 -12.04 3.96
C SER A 42 14.17 -13.46 3.44
N HIS A 43 15.24 -14.09 3.95
CA HIS A 43 15.64 -15.44 3.55
C HIS A 43 14.78 -16.53 4.19
N ASP A 44 14.43 -16.39 5.46
CA ASP A 44 13.60 -17.34 6.21
C ASP A 44 12.14 -16.89 6.29
N ASP A 45 11.24 -17.85 6.56
CA ASP A 45 9.80 -17.61 6.59
C ASP A 45 9.36 -16.66 7.71
N MET A 46 10.05 -16.68 8.86
CA MET A 46 9.71 -15.76 9.94
C MET A 46 10.03 -14.31 9.58
N THR A 47 11.18 -14.08 8.93
CA THR A 47 11.56 -12.75 8.45
C THR A 47 10.61 -12.26 7.35
N LYS A 48 10.20 -13.13 6.41
CA LYS A 48 9.16 -12.80 5.42
C LYS A 48 7.86 -12.36 6.11
N ILE A 49 7.36 -13.16 7.06
CA ILE A 49 6.12 -12.89 7.78
C ILE A 49 6.17 -11.54 8.52
N ASN A 50 7.30 -11.26 9.18
CA ASN A 50 7.50 -10.00 9.91
C ASN A 50 7.55 -8.77 8.99
N ASN A 51 7.93 -8.94 7.73
CA ASN A 51 8.04 -7.86 6.76
C ASN A 51 6.74 -7.61 5.95
N ILE A 52 5.74 -8.49 6.04
CA ILE A 52 4.45 -8.32 5.36
C ILE A 52 3.77 -6.98 5.66
N PRO A 53 3.69 -6.50 6.93
CA PRO A 53 3.07 -5.21 7.21
C PRO A 53 3.73 -4.05 6.45
N GLU A 54 5.05 -4.07 6.31
CA GLU A 54 5.76 -3.02 5.58
C GLU A 54 5.54 -3.13 4.07
N LEU A 55 5.46 -4.34 3.50
CA LEU A 55 5.06 -4.52 2.10
C LEU A 55 3.66 -3.96 1.81
N VAL A 56 2.70 -4.21 2.71
CA VAL A 56 1.34 -3.66 2.59
C VAL A 56 1.36 -2.14 2.69
N ASN A 57 2.17 -1.57 3.59
CA ASN A 57 2.32 -0.11 3.70
C ASN A 57 2.90 0.50 2.42
N ILE A 58 3.94 -0.11 1.83
CA ILE A 58 4.51 0.33 0.54
C ILE A 58 3.42 0.29 -0.53
N TYR A 59 2.67 -0.81 -0.63
CA TYR A 59 1.55 -0.91 -1.56
C TYR A 59 0.52 0.21 -1.38
N GLU A 60 0.05 0.45 -0.15
CA GLU A 60 -0.95 1.50 0.11
C GLU A 60 -0.44 2.89 -0.31
N ARG A 61 0.86 3.16 -0.13
CA ARG A 61 1.52 4.40 -0.53
C ARG A 61 1.69 4.57 -2.03
N ILE A 62 1.75 3.50 -2.82
CA ILE A 62 1.93 3.58 -4.28
C ILE A 62 0.69 3.21 -5.08
N SER A 63 -0.36 2.69 -4.43
CA SER A 63 -1.53 2.12 -5.12
C SER A 63 -2.18 3.03 -6.17
N TYR A 64 -2.13 4.36 -6.02
CA TYR A 64 -2.67 5.32 -7.00
C TYR A 64 -1.72 5.63 -8.17
N THR A 65 -0.43 5.23 -8.11
CA THR A 65 0.53 5.34 -9.23
C THR A 65 0.57 4.08 -10.09
N LEU A 66 0.05 2.97 -9.59
CA LEU A 66 0.01 1.69 -10.30
C LEU A 66 -0.97 1.75 -11.48
N SER A 67 -0.66 0.99 -12.54
CA SER A 67 -1.64 0.74 -13.60
C SER A 67 -2.87 0.02 -13.05
N PRO A 68 -4.07 0.25 -13.61
CA PRO A 68 -5.30 -0.38 -13.13
C PRO A 68 -5.21 -1.90 -13.02
N ASP A 69 -4.65 -2.57 -14.02
CA ASP A 69 -4.52 -4.02 -14.07
C ASP A 69 -3.61 -4.57 -12.96
N LEU A 70 -2.47 -3.91 -12.74
CA LEU A 70 -1.52 -4.30 -11.69
C LEU A 70 -2.10 -4.04 -10.32
N ARG A 71 -2.76 -2.90 -10.14
CA ARG A 71 -3.45 -2.54 -8.91
C ARG A 71 -4.52 -3.57 -8.57
N GLU A 72 -5.37 -3.95 -9.52
CA GLU A 72 -6.41 -4.97 -9.31
C GLU A 72 -5.81 -6.34 -8.95
N LYS A 73 -4.71 -6.73 -9.61
CA LYS A 73 -3.97 -7.95 -9.27
C LYS A 73 -3.45 -7.93 -7.83
N LEU A 74 -2.84 -6.82 -7.39
CA LEU A 74 -2.31 -6.69 -6.04
C LEU A 74 -3.43 -6.56 -4.99
N ASP A 75 -4.50 -5.83 -5.29
CA ASP A 75 -5.69 -5.75 -4.44
C ASP A 75 -6.25 -7.15 -4.18
N ARG A 76 -6.39 -8.00 -5.21
CA ARG A 76 -6.80 -9.40 -5.04
C ARG A 76 -5.87 -10.19 -4.12
N ILE A 77 -4.56 -10.09 -4.32
CA ILE A 77 -3.57 -10.79 -3.48
C ILE A 77 -3.72 -10.38 -2.01
N ILE A 78 -3.93 -9.09 -1.75
CA ILE A 78 -4.09 -8.60 -0.38
C ILE A 78 -5.45 -9.00 0.18
N ASP A 79 -6.54 -8.90 -0.59
CA ASP A 79 -7.89 -9.29 -0.15
C ASP A 79 -7.98 -10.78 0.18
N GLU A 80 -7.28 -11.64 -0.57
CA GLU A 80 -7.19 -13.09 -0.30
C GLU A 80 -6.46 -13.41 1.03
N ASN A 81 -5.56 -12.54 1.49
CA ASN A 81 -4.62 -12.83 2.57
C ASN A 81 -4.73 -11.88 3.77
N THR A 82 -5.64 -10.92 3.73
CA THR A 82 -5.96 -10.02 4.85
C THR A 82 -7.41 -10.20 5.21
N ALA A 83 -7.69 -10.32 6.51
CA ALA A 83 -9.03 -10.02 6.97
C ALA A 83 -9.23 -8.52 6.74
N LEU A 84 -10.12 -8.13 5.83
CA LEU A 84 -10.72 -6.80 5.93
C LEU A 84 -11.22 -6.67 7.36
N ASP A 85 -10.74 -5.67 8.11
CA ASP A 85 -11.40 -5.29 9.35
C ASP A 85 -12.88 -5.10 8.99
N HIS A 86 -13.72 -6.03 9.44
CA HIS A 86 -15.17 -5.95 9.34
C HIS A 86 -15.71 -4.71 10.08
N ASP A 87 -14.83 -3.97 10.77
CA ASP A 87 -15.01 -2.57 11.16
C ASP A 87 -14.89 -1.61 9.96
N THR A 88 -15.52 -1.98 8.85
CA THR A 88 -16.33 -0.96 8.17
C THR A 88 -17.38 -0.58 9.21
N ILE A 89 -17.07 0.38 10.08
CA ILE A 89 -18.06 0.97 10.98
C ILE A 89 -19.16 1.49 10.06
N LEU A 90 -20.22 0.69 9.91
CA LEU A 90 -21.45 1.09 9.29
C LEU A 90 -22.07 2.08 10.27
N VAL A 91 -21.93 3.38 9.98
CA VAL A 91 -22.80 4.39 10.60
C VAL A 91 -24.07 4.35 9.76
N ASP A 92 -25.17 3.92 10.36
CA ASP A 92 -26.50 3.84 9.73
C ASP A 92 -26.61 2.93 8.48
N GLY A 93 -25.81 1.86 8.40
CA GLY A 93 -25.91 0.87 7.31
C GLY A 93 -25.27 1.29 5.99
N ILE A 94 -24.54 2.41 5.96
CA ILE A 94 -23.80 2.89 4.79
C ILE A 94 -22.29 2.73 5.07
N PRO A 95 -21.50 2.15 4.14
CA PRO A 95 -20.05 2.09 4.31
C PRO A 95 -19.49 3.51 4.43
N ARG A 96 -18.62 3.74 5.41
CA ARG A 96 -17.99 5.04 5.67
C ARG A 96 -17.27 5.55 4.41
N GLN A 97 -17.97 6.37 3.64
CA GLN A 97 -17.42 7.06 2.47
C GLN A 97 -16.38 8.06 2.95
N GLY A 98 -15.09 7.78 2.69
CA GLY A 98 -13.99 8.72 2.96
C GLY A 98 -12.96 8.30 4.01
N GLY A 99 -13.01 7.08 4.55
CA GLY A 99 -11.92 6.53 5.38
C GLY A 99 -10.99 5.63 4.56
N LYS A 100 -9.67 5.81 4.64
CA LYS A 100 -8.72 4.80 4.12
C LYS A 100 -9.06 3.46 4.77
N LYS A 101 -9.43 2.46 3.98
CA LYS A 101 -9.55 1.07 4.47
C LYS A 101 -8.17 0.68 4.98
N LYS A 102 -7.94 0.72 6.29
CA LYS A 102 -6.66 0.26 6.85
C LYS A 102 -6.69 -1.26 6.78
N ARG A 103 -5.93 -1.83 5.85
CA ARG A 103 -5.83 -3.28 5.72
C ARG A 103 -4.91 -3.77 6.84
N LYS A 104 -5.46 -4.45 7.83
CA LYS A 104 -4.66 -5.01 8.93
C LYS A 104 -4.31 -6.46 8.60
N PHE A 105 -3.03 -6.74 8.40
CA PHE A 105 -2.58 -8.12 8.32
C PHE A 105 -2.67 -8.76 9.71
N ILE A 106 -3.46 -9.83 9.84
CA ILE A 106 -3.67 -10.54 11.10
C ILE A 106 -2.94 -11.87 11.01
N VAL A 107 -1.74 -11.91 11.60
CA VAL A 107 -1.06 -13.18 11.87
C VAL A 107 -1.48 -13.67 13.25
N PRO A 108 -1.93 -14.93 13.39
CA PRO A 108 -2.18 -15.48 14.72
C PRO A 108 -0.88 -15.48 15.54
N LYS A 109 -0.99 -15.18 16.84
CA LYS A 109 0.15 -15.13 17.78
C LYS A 109 0.94 -16.46 17.85
N VAL A 110 0.31 -17.56 17.43
CA VAL A 110 0.93 -18.87 17.24
C VAL A 110 0.89 -19.21 15.76
N LEU A 111 2.06 -19.28 15.15
CA LEU A 111 2.26 -19.64 13.76
C LEU A 111 2.41 -21.16 13.65
N THR A 112 1.37 -21.86 13.22
CA THR A 112 1.48 -23.26 12.79
C THR A 112 2.16 -23.33 11.41
N GLU A 113 2.81 -24.44 11.07
CA GLU A 113 3.48 -24.61 9.76
C GLU A 113 2.56 -24.25 8.56
N PRO A 114 1.28 -24.68 8.49
CA PRO A 114 0.40 -24.28 7.40
C PRO A 114 0.15 -22.77 7.33
N VAL A 115 0.10 -22.08 8.47
CA VAL A 115 -0.08 -20.63 8.50
C VAL A 115 1.19 -19.90 8.07
N LYS A 116 2.37 -20.44 8.40
CA LYS A 116 3.65 -19.90 7.91
C LYS A 116 3.74 -20.00 6.40
N ASP A 117 3.38 -21.14 5.82
CA ASP A 117 3.42 -21.35 4.36
C ASP A 117 2.51 -20.35 3.64
N VAL A 118 1.28 -20.16 4.14
CA VAL A 118 0.33 -19.19 3.57
C VAL A 118 0.88 -17.76 3.66
N ALA A 119 1.41 -17.37 4.82
CA ALA A 119 1.93 -16.02 5.01
C ALA A 119 3.23 -15.77 4.19
N SER A 120 4.14 -16.74 4.12
CA SER A 120 5.32 -16.68 3.24
C SER A 120 4.93 -16.61 1.76
N GLY A 121 3.91 -17.36 1.33
CA GLY A 121 3.36 -17.28 -0.02
C GLY A 121 2.75 -15.91 -0.32
N PHE A 122 2.03 -15.32 0.64
CA PHE A 122 1.52 -13.96 0.54
C PHE A 122 2.65 -12.94 0.35
N PHE A 123 3.70 -13.02 1.18
CA PHE A 123 4.90 -12.19 1.05
C PHE A 123 5.49 -12.28 -0.36
N GLN A 124 5.66 -13.49 -0.90
CA GLN A 124 6.23 -13.70 -2.24
C GLN A 124 5.35 -13.11 -3.35
N ARG A 125 4.02 -13.33 -3.30
CA ARG A 125 3.09 -12.83 -4.32
C ARG A 125 2.98 -11.31 -4.32
N LEU A 126 2.87 -10.70 -3.14
CA LEU A 126 2.79 -9.25 -3.01
C LEU A 126 4.15 -8.60 -3.32
N GLY A 127 5.21 -9.14 -2.73
CA GLY A 127 6.58 -8.68 -2.95
C GLY A 127 6.94 -8.69 -4.43
N SER A 128 6.63 -9.77 -5.16
CA SER A 128 7.05 -9.91 -6.56
C SER A 128 6.35 -8.90 -7.46
N GLY A 129 5.04 -8.70 -7.25
CA GLY A 129 4.32 -7.69 -8.01
C GLY A 129 4.80 -6.26 -7.74
N LEU A 130 5.21 -5.95 -6.50
CA LEU A 130 5.83 -4.66 -6.17
C LEU A 130 7.24 -4.55 -6.77
N TYR A 131 8.02 -5.64 -6.73
CA TYR A 131 9.37 -5.67 -7.28
C TYR A 131 9.36 -5.45 -8.79
N ASP A 132 8.48 -6.16 -9.50
CA ASP A 132 8.27 -5.99 -10.94
C ASP A 132 7.90 -4.55 -11.31
N PHE A 133 7.13 -3.87 -10.46
CA PHE A 133 6.78 -2.46 -10.67
C PHE A 133 8.00 -1.54 -10.54
N PHE A 134 8.81 -1.70 -9.50
CA PHE A 134 9.93 -0.78 -9.21
C PHE A 134 11.20 -1.06 -10.03
N PHE A 135 11.43 -2.31 -10.40
CA PHE A 135 12.67 -2.79 -11.01
C PHE A 135 12.47 -3.38 -12.40
N GLY A 136 11.22 -3.49 -12.87
CA GLY A 136 10.87 -4.22 -14.09
C GLY A 136 10.78 -5.72 -13.83
N LYS A 137 10.10 -6.43 -14.75
CA LYS A 137 10.14 -7.90 -14.74
C LYS A 137 11.57 -8.35 -14.98
N LYS A 138 12.08 -9.25 -14.14
CA LYS A 138 13.19 -10.11 -14.58
C LYS A 138 12.66 -10.92 -15.76
N GLU A 139 13.16 -10.65 -16.96
CA GLU A 139 13.12 -11.65 -18.02
C GLU A 139 13.94 -12.83 -17.51
N GLU A 140 13.25 -13.93 -17.19
CA GLU A 140 13.91 -15.20 -16.90
C GLU A 140 14.55 -15.68 -18.21
N GLU A 141 15.87 -15.51 -18.34
CA GLU A 141 16.71 -16.23 -19.32
C GLU A 141 16.84 -17.71 -18.95
#